data_AF-A0A7V9L7Y3-F1
#
_entry.id   AF-A0A7V9L7Y3-F1
#
_cell.length_a   1.000
_cell.length_b   1.000
_cell.length_c   1.000
_cell.angle_alpha   90.00
_cell.angle_beta   90.00
_cell.angle_gamma   90.00
#
_symmetry.space_group_name_H-M   'P 1'
#
loop_
_entity.id
_entity.type
_entity.pdbx_description
1 polymer ?
#
loop_
_entity_poly.entity_id
_entity_poly.type
_entity_poly.pdbx_seq_one_letter_code
_entity_poly.pdbx_strand_id
1 'polypeptide(L)'
;MRDLRIAVVMAMGACTAATDAELPVATVQHELEAAAAEANVPADLMIAIAIEERGLKRPAWRNVEDHDHVPVAGMLELRHGRLDTLALGASLLGTNEYALRVDTKLGTRAGAHVLAHLGARNNTTDDLASWRPALEELSGMADAEARAYASRVFSILRTGGEFAARDGERVMLAHHDLVEEPTTSHANGISDYPAAEWIWTSCDDKCTIGRPYGNDSVDKILIHDTEGNWNASVATLQHDPGKSVHYINDADGSRIGQFRPETDTTWHGGNFFYNATSIGIEHVGVAADPNGYSTELYAASRALVEDIRTRWSVPLDRQHIIGHYQIPDGT
;
A
#
# COMPACT_ATOMS: atom_id res chain seq x y z
N MET A 1 54.83 -41.70 44.14
CA MET A 1 54.73 -41.12 42.79
C MET A 1 54.16 -42.21 41.89
N ARG A 2 52.86 -42.14 41.59
CA ARG A 2 52.14 -43.11 40.76
C ARG A 2 51.53 -42.32 39.60
N ASP A 3 51.90 -42.73 38.38
CA ASP A 3 51.54 -42.10 37.12
C ASP A 3 50.04 -42.17 36.84
N LEU A 4 49.46 -41.02 36.51
CA LEU A 4 48.06 -40.89 36.11
C LEU A 4 47.98 -41.03 34.58
N ARG A 5 47.43 -42.14 34.10
CA ARG A 5 47.06 -42.32 32.68
C ARG A 5 45.67 -41.72 32.45
N ILE A 6 45.58 -40.68 31.62
CA ILE A 6 44.31 -40.13 31.14
C ILE A 6 43.95 -40.88 29.86
N ALA A 7 42.84 -41.63 29.89
CA ALA A 7 42.22 -42.20 28.70
C ALA A 7 41.19 -41.21 28.14
N VAL A 8 41.40 -40.75 26.90
CA VAL A 8 40.44 -39.93 26.17
C VAL A 8 39.41 -40.85 25.53
N VAL A 9 38.15 -40.72 25.93
CA VAL A 9 37.00 -41.37 25.29
C VAL A 9 36.47 -40.40 24.22
N MET A 10 36.66 -40.72 22.94
CA MET A 10 35.94 -40.05 21.85
C MET A 10 34.51 -40.58 21.81
N ALA A 11 33.53 -39.72 22.09
CA ALA A 11 32.14 -39.98 21.77
C ALA A 11 31.92 -39.72 20.27
N MET A 12 31.64 -40.77 19.50
CA MET A 12 31.15 -40.63 18.13
C MET A 12 29.70 -40.16 18.19
N GLY A 13 29.47 -38.87 17.89
CA GLY A 13 28.13 -38.34 17.66
C GLY A 13 27.57 -38.88 16.35
N ALA A 14 26.49 -39.64 16.43
CA ALA A 14 25.73 -40.06 15.27
C ALA A 14 25.10 -38.82 14.60
N CYS A 15 25.40 -38.58 13.33
CA CYS A 15 24.64 -37.65 12.51
C CYS A 15 23.23 -38.19 12.33
N THR A 16 22.29 -37.68 13.12
CA THR A 16 20.87 -37.77 12.79
C THR A 16 20.65 -36.92 11.54
N ALA A 17 20.26 -37.55 10.44
CA ALA A 17 19.77 -36.87 9.26
C ALA A 17 18.66 -35.90 9.70
N ALA A 18 18.80 -34.63 9.32
CA ALA A 18 17.72 -33.67 9.44
C ALA A 18 16.54 -34.25 8.64
N THR A 19 15.48 -34.60 9.33
CA THR A 19 14.16 -34.76 8.71
C THR A 19 13.87 -33.45 8.01
N ASP A 20 13.63 -33.50 6.70
CA ASP A 20 13.03 -32.38 5.96
C ASP A 20 11.84 -31.91 6.79
N ALA A 21 11.94 -30.71 7.36
CA ALA A 21 10.80 -30.09 7.99
C ALA A 21 9.77 -29.92 6.89
N GLU A 22 8.63 -30.61 7.02
CA GLU A 22 7.46 -30.38 6.20
C GLU A 22 7.23 -28.86 6.17
N LEU A 23 7.37 -28.25 4.99
CA LEU A 23 7.07 -26.83 4.83
C LEU A 23 5.65 -26.61 5.40
N PRO A 24 5.43 -25.55 6.19
CA PRO A 24 4.08 -25.27 6.68
C PRO A 24 3.10 -25.29 5.50
N VAL A 25 1.95 -25.95 5.68
CA VAL A 25 0.82 -25.75 4.76
C VAL A 25 0.66 -24.23 4.60
N ALA A 26 0.65 -23.72 3.37
CA ALA A 26 0.61 -22.29 3.10
C ALA A 26 -0.61 -21.66 3.78
N THR A 27 -0.42 -21.11 4.99
CA THR A 27 -1.46 -20.55 5.84
C THR A 27 -2.06 -19.32 5.20
N VAL A 28 -1.25 -18.53 4.48
CA VAL A 28 -1.72 -17.35 3.73
C VAL A 28 -2.65 -17.76 2.59
N GLN A 29 -2.27 -18.75 1.79
CA GLN A 29 -3.12 -19.24 0.71
C GLN A 29 -4.42 -19.84 1.26
N HIS A 30 -4.33 -20.65 2.32
CA HIS A 30 -5.50 -21.21 2.99
C HIS A 30 -6.41 -20.13 3.58
N GLU A 31 -5.87 -19.04 4.15
CA GLU A 31 -6.66 -17.91 4.65
C GLU A 31 -7.45 -17.22 3.53
N LEU A 32 -6.82 -17.01 2.37
CA LEU A 32 -7.47 -16.42 1.19
C LEU A 32 -8.56 -17.34 0.63
N GLU A 33 -8.26 -18.63 0.44
CA GLU A 33 -9.20 -19.63 -0.07
C GLU A 33 -10.39 -19.83 0.89
N ALA A 34 -10.14 -19.87 2.20
CA ALA A 34 -11.19 -20.00 3.20
C ALA A 34 -12.11 -18.76 3.23
N ALA A 35 -11.54 -17.56 3.17
CA ALA A 35 -12.32 -16.33 3.08
C ALA A 35 -13.13 -16.25 1.77
N ALA A 36 -12.54 -16.66 0.66
CA ALA A 36 -13.20 -16.72 -0.64
C ALA A 36 -14.40 -17.69 -0.62
N ALA A 37 -14.21 -18.89 -0.07
CA ALA A 37 -15.26 -19.89 0.08
C ALA A 37 -16.38 -19.42 1.03
N GLU A 38 -16.03 -18.74 2.13
CA GLU A 38 -17.00 -18.17 3.09
C GLU A 38 -17.92 -17.14 2.40
N ALA A 39 -17.36 -16.27 1.56
CA ALA A 39 -18.10 -15.21 0.89
C ALA A 39 -18.64 -15.60 -0.50
N ASN A 40 -18.40 -16.84 -0.95
CA ASN A 40 -18.76 -17.33 -2.28
C ASN A 40 -18.22 -16.45 -3.42
N VAL A 41 -16.92 -16.14 -3.38
CA VAL A 41 -16.18 -15.41 -4.44
C VAL A 41 -15.04 -16.27 -4.99
N PRO A 42 -14.55 -16.02 -6.23
CA PRO A 42 -13.45 -16.79 -6.80
C PRO A 42 -12.15 -16.63 -5.98
N ALA A 43 -11.56 -17.76 -5.54
CA ALA A 43 -10.32 -17.75 -4.75
C ALA A 43 -9.13 -17.15 -5.51
N ASP A 44 -8.99 -17.47 -6.80
CA ASP A 44 -7.92 -16.94 -7.64
C ASP A 44 -8.02 -15.41 -7.81
N LEU A 45 -9.24 -14.87 -7.83
CA LEU A 45 -9.46 -13.42 -7.82
C LEU A 45 -8.99 -12.78 -6.51
N MET A 46 -9.35 -13.38 -5.37
CA MET A 46 -8.87 -12.93 -4.05
C MET A 46 -7.34 -12.96 -3.97
N ILE A 47 -6.70 -14.01 -4.47
CA ILE A 47 -5.24 -14.15 -4.51
C ILE A 47 -4.62 -13.08 -5.43
N ALA A 48 -5.16 -12.87 -6.62
CA ALA A 48 -4.66 -11.86 -7.56
C ALA A 48 -4.76 -10.44 -7.00
N ILE A 49 -5.85 -10.11 -6.31
CA ILE A 49 -5.98 -8.85 -5.59
C ILE A 49 -4.90 -8.75 -4.50
N ALA A 50 -4.77 -9.77 -3.65
CA ALA A 50 -3.77 -9.75 -2.58
C ALA A 50 -2.31 -9.63 -3.09
N ILE A 51 -2.02 -10.11 -4.30
CA ILE A 51 -0.73 -9.91 -4.98
C ILE A 51 -0.56 -8.45 -5.42
N GLU A 52 -1.54 -7.89 -6.15
CA GLU A 52 -1.52 -6.49 -6.59
C GLU A 52 -1.39 -5.51 -5.41
N GLU A 53 -2.08 -5.82 -4.32
CA GLU A 53 -2.07 -5.04 -3.09
C GLU A 53 -0.82 -5.28 -2.23
N ARG A 54 0.11 -6.15 -2.66
CA ARG A 54 1.27 -6.61 -1.87
C ARG A 54 0.88 -7.15 -0.47
N GLY A 55 -0.38 -7.57 -0.31
CA GLY A 55 -0.97 -7.98 0.95
C GLY A 55 -0.47 -9.34 1.46
N LEU A 56 0.09 -10.18 0.59
CA LEU A 56 0.58 -11.53 0.95
C LEU A 56 1.66 -11.53 2.04
N LYS A 57 2.41 -10.43 2.18
CA LYS A 57 3.48 -10.28 3.18
C LYS A 57 3.02 -9.61 4.47
N ARG A 58 1.74 -9.24 4.59
CA ARG A 58 1.22 -8.56 5.79
C ARG A 58 1.32 -9.48 7.01
N PRO A 59 1.84 -8.99 8.15
CA PRO A 59 1.91 -9.78 9.36
C PRO A 59 0.51 -10.20 9.81
N ALA A 60 0.40 -11.33 10.51
CA ALA A 60 -0.89 -11.81 11.01
C ALA A 60 -1.58 -10.80 11.94
N TRP A 61 -0.77 -10.10 12.75
CA TRP A 61 -1.21 -9.06 13.67
C TRP A 61 -0.42 -7.78 13.40
N ARG A 62 -1.11 -6.64 13.43
CA ARG A 62 -0.51 -5.33 13.22
C ARG A 62 -0.58 -4.49 14.50
N ASN A 63 0.49 -3.75 14.77
CA ASN A 63 0.38 -2.58 15.61
C ASN A 63 -0.27 -1.48 14.78
N VAL A 64 -1.36 -0.93 15.26
CA VAL A 64 -2.21 0.01 14.52
C VAL A 64 -2.28 1.28 15.35
N GLU A 65 -1.90 2.41 14.78
CA GLU A 65 -1.95 3.69 15.47
C GLU A 65 -3.20 4.46 15.01
N ASP A 66 -3.84 5.15 15.96
CA ASP A 66 -5.09 5.88 15.69
C ASP A 66 -4.86 7.03 14.69
N HIS A 67 -3.62 7.52 14.57
CA HIS A 67 -3.21 8.61 13.68
C HIS A 67 -2.62 8.13 12.35
N ASP A 68 -2.69 6.83 11.99
CA ASP A 68 -2.26 6.40 10.65
C ASP A 68 -3.09 7.14 9.58
N HIS A 69 -2.42 7.83 8.67
CA HIS A 69 -3.08 8.66 7.66
C HIS A 69 -3.76 7.84 6.57
N VAL A 70 -3.30 6.62 6.29
CA VAL A 70 -3.89 5.67 5.32
C VAL A 70 -4.33 4.39 6.06
N PRO A 71 -5.52 4.39 6.69
CA PRO A 71 -6.01 3.23 7.42
C PRO A 71 -6.37 2.10 6.44
N VAL A 72 -5.71 0.94 6.60
CA VAL A 72 -5.88 -0.22 5.71
C VAL A 72 -6.06 -1.52 6.47
N ALA A 73 -6.85 -2.47 5.94
CA ALA A 73 -7.09 -3.77 6.59
C ALA A 73 -7.02 -4.99 5.67
N GLY A 74 -6.50 -6.09 6.21
CA GLY A 74 -6.42 -7.38 5.52
C GLY A 74 -5.46 -7.42 4.33
N MET A 75 -5.41 -8.57 3.65
CA MET A 75 -4.57 -8.77 2.46
C MET A 75 -5.11 -8.05 1.20
N LEU A 76 -6.38 -7.67 1.21
CA LEU A 76 -7.04 -6.89 0.15
C LEU A 76 -6.96 -5.36 0.41
N GLU A 77 -6.41 -4.96 1.55
CA GLU A 77 -6.20 -3.56 1.91
C GLU A 77 -7.47 -2.72 1.86
N LEU A 78 -8.52 -3.16 2.57
CA LEU A 78 -9.72 -2.34 2.71
C LEU A 78 -9.37 -0.97 3.27
N ARG A 79 -9.93 0.10 2.69
CA ARG A 79 -9.46 1.49 2.87
C ARG A 79 -10.61 2.49 2.83
N HIS A 80 -10.30 3.70 3.29
CA HIS A 80 -11.09 4.90 2.97
C HIS A 80 -10.71 5.38 1.56
N GLY A 81 -11.69 5.48 0.67
CA GLY A 81 -11.51 5.88 -0.73
C GLY A 81 -12.82 6.41 -1.30
N ARG A 82 -12.94 6.44 -2.64
CA ARG A 82 -14.20 6.77 -3.32
C ARG A 82 -15.35 5.88 -2.85
N LEU A 83 -15.04 4.60 -2.67
CA LEU A 83 -15.82 3.68 -1.85
C LEU A 83 -15.04 3.44 -0.56
N ASP A 84 -15.70 3.67 0.57
CA ASP A 84 -15.16 3.30 1.88
C ASP A 84 -15.33 1.78 2.10
N THR A 85 -14.34 1.03 1.62
CA THR A 85 -14.35 -0.43 1.70
C THR A 85 -14.02 -0.92 3.10
N LEU A 86 -13.30 -0.13 3.91
CA LEU A 86 -12.99 -0.45 5.29
C LEU A 86 -14.25 -0.39 6.18
N ALA A 87 -14.99 0.71 6.11
CA ALA A 87 -16.25 0.87 6.84
C ALA A 87 -17.31 -0.14 6.35
N LEU A 88 -17.39 -0.37 5.03
CA LEU A 88 -18.29 -1.38 4.46
C LEU A 88 -17.95 -2.79 4.98
N GLY A 89 -16.67 -3.17 4.98
CA GLY A 89 -16.23 -4.47 5.50
C GLY A 89 -16.54 -4.64 6.99
N ALA A 90 -16.34 -3.58 7.79
CA ALA A 90 -16.68 -3.59 9.22
C ALA A 90 -18.18 -3.78 9.43
N SER A 91 -19.01 -3.09 8.64
CA SER A 91 -20.46 -3.21 8.67
C SER A 91 -20.93 -4.63 8.29
N LEU A 92 -20.40 -5.21 7.21
CA LEU A 92 -20.77 -6.53 6.72
C LEU A 92 -20.45 -7.65 7.73
N LEU A 93 -19.36 -7.52 8.49
CA LEU A 93 -18.97 -8.48 9.52
C LEU A 93 -19.49 -8.16 10.93
N GLY A 94 -20.20 -7.04 11.12
CA GLY A 94 -20.69 -6.63 12.44
C GLY A 94 -19.56 -6.34 13.43
N THR A 95 -18.46 -5.74 12.97
CA THR A 95 -17.28 -5.37 13.76
C THR A 95 -16.94 -3.88 13.57
N ASN A 96 -15.76 -3.45 14.01
CA ASN A 96 -15.25 -2.10 13.80
C ASN A 96 -13.95 -2.11 12.97
N GLU A 97 -13.61 -0.96 12.40
CA GLU A 97 -12.43 -0.81 11.54
C GLU A 97 -11.11 -1.13 12.25
N TYR A 98 -10.99 -0.73 13.53
CA TYR A 98 -9.79 -1.00 14.32
C TYR A 98 -9.52 -2.52 14.41
N ALA A 99 -10.54 -3.33 14.68
CA ALA A 99 -10.41 -4.78 14.71
C ALA A 99 -9.97 -5.37 13.37
N LEU A 100 -10.48 -4.82 12.25
CA LEU A 100 -10.07 -5.26 10.91
C LEU A 100 -8.62 -4.90 10.60
N ARG A 101 -8.15 -3.72 11.04
CA ARG A 101 -6.78 -3.25 10.85
C ARG A 101 -5.77 -4.07 11.64
N VAL A 102 -6.14 -4.50 12.85
CA VAL A 102 -5.27 -5.26 13.78
C VAL A 102 -5.13 -6.72 13.37
N ASP A 103 -6.23 -7.38 13.02
CA ASP A 103 -6.26 -8.80 12.65
C ASP A 103 -6.32 -8.96 11.12
N THR A 104 -5.20 -9.29 10.49
CA THR A 104 -5.10 -9.44 9.03
C THR A 104 -6.04 -10.54 8.51
N LYS A 105 -6.29 -11.60 9.27
CA LYS A 105 -7.21 -12.66 8.86
C LYS A 105 -8.65 -12.16 8.89
N LEU A 106 -9.05 -11.44 9.94
CA LEU A 106 -10.37 -10.81 10.02
C LEU A 106 -10.57 -9.77 8.91
N GLY A 107 -9.58 -8.91 8.66
CA GLY A 107 -9.59 -7.96 7.56
C GLY A 107 -9.71 -8.63 6.18
N THR A 108 -9.03 -9.76 5.98
CA THR A 108 -9.10 -10.53 4.71
C THR A 108 -10.48 -11.15 4.51
N ARG A 109 -11.11 -11.66 5.59
CA ARG A 109 -12.50 -12.11 5.56
C ARG A 109 -13.45 -10.94 5.21
N ALA A 110 -13.27 -9.78 5.83
CA ALA A 110 -14.05 -8.58 5.48
C ALA A 110 -13.89 -8.23 3.99
N GLY A 111 -12.67 -8.32 3.46
CA GLY A 111 -12.37 -8.10 2.05
C GLY A 111 -13.15 -9.04 1.13
N ALA A 112 -13.25 -10.32 1.47
CA ALA A 112 -14.05 -11.28 0.71
C ALA A 112 -15.53 -10.91 0.69
N HIS A 113 -16.09 -10.48 1.83
CA HIS A 113 -17.50 -10.03 1.93
C HIS A 113 -17.74 -8.71 1.17
N VAL A 114 -16.80 -7.78 1.18
CA VAL A 114 -16.85 -6.57 0.33
C VAL A 114 -16.83 -6.95 -1.15
N LEU A 115 -15.95 -7.86 -1.55
CA LEU A 115 -15.87 -8.33 -2.93
C LEU A 115 -17.18 -9.02 -3.35
N ALA A 116 -17.77 -9.84 -2.49
CA ALA A 116 -19.08 -10.47 -2.75
C ALA A 116 -20.20 -9.42 -2.90
N HIS A 117 -20.22 -8.41 -2.04
CA HIS A 117 -21.16 -7.29 -2.14
C HIS A 117 -21.03 -6.56 -3.49
N LEU A 118 -19.81 -6.26 -3.92
CA LEU A 118 -19.53 -5.61 -5.20
C LEU A 118 -19.86 -6.51 -6.40
N GLY A 119 -19.60 -7.82 -6.29
CA GLY A 119 -19.97 -8.80 -7.30
C GLY A 119 -21.48 -8.83 -7.55
N ALA A 120 -22.27 -8.91 -6.46
CA ALA A 120 -23.73 -8.86 -6.54
C ALA A 120 -24.24 -7.55 -7.16
N ARG A 121 -23.67 -6.40 -6.75
CA ARG A 121 -24.02 -5.07 -7.29
C ARG A 121 -23.71 -4.93 -8.77
N ASN A 122 -22.65 -5.57 -9.25
CA ASN A 122 -22.21 -5.53 -10.65
C ASN A 122 -22.75 -6.70 -11.50
N ASN A 123 -23.60 -7.56 -10.95
CA ASN A 123 -24.14 -8.75 -11.61
C ASN A 123 -23.03 -9.67 -12.16
N THR A 124 -21.97 -9.88 -11.39
CA THR A 124 -20.88 -10.80 -11.75
C THR A 124 -21.38 -12.24 -11.82
N THR A 125 -20.69 -13.07 -12.59
CA THR A 125 -20.96 -14.49 -12.76
C THR A 125 -19.74 -15.31 -12.32
N ASP A 126 -19.79 -16.62 -12.53
CA ASP A 126 -18.63 -17.51 -12.34
C ASP A 126 -17.48 -17.22 -13.33
N ASP A 127 -17.72 -16.41 -14.36
CA ASP A 127 -16.69 -15.94 -15.29
C ASP A 127 -15.89 -14.78 -14.64
N LEU A 128 -14.59 -15.00 -14.44
CA LEU A 128 -13.66 -14.00 -13.92
C LEU A 128 -13.68 -12.68 -14.72
N ALA A 129 -13.93 -12.72 -16.03
CA ALA A 129 -14.01 -11.51 -16.85
C ALA A 129 -15.13 -10.55 -16.41
N SER A 130 -16.21 -11.08 -15.84
CA SER A 130 -17.33 -10.27 -15.34
C SER A 130 -16.98 -9.41 -14.12
N TRP A 131 -15.90 -9.72 -13.41
CA TRP A 131 -15.54 -9.07 -12.13
C TRP A 131 -14.83 -7.71 -12.28
N ARG A 132 -14.49 -7.30 -13.50
CA ARG A 132 -13.75 -6.04 -13.74
C ARG A 132 -14.42 -4.80 -13.12
N PRO A 133 -15.73 -4.55 -13.28
CA PRO A 133 -16.38 -3.38 -12.67
C PRO A 133 -16.31 -3.41 -11.13
N ALA A 134 -16.43 -4.61 -10.53
CA ALA A 134 -16.31 -4.78 -9.08
C ALA A 134 -14.89 -4.44 -8.58
N LEU A 135 -13.84 -4.78 -9.33
CA LEU A 135 -12.47 -4.40 -9.01
C LEU A 135 -12.22 -2.89 -9.11
N GLU A 136 -12.80 -2.24 -10.12
CA GLU A 136 -12.71 -0.79 -10.27
C GLU A 136 -13.36 -0.07 -9.08
N GLU A 137 -14.53 -0.54 -8.61
CA GLU A 137 -15.16 -0.02 -7.38
C GLU A 137 -14.36 -0.36 -6.12
N LEU A 138 -13.84 -1.60 -5.99
CA LEU A 138 -13.04 -2.05 -4.85
C LEU A 138 -11.81 -1.17 -4.64
N SER A 139 -11.17 -0.75 -5.74
CA SER A 139 -9.95 0.07 -5.69
C SER A 139 -10.11 1.35 -4.88
N GLY A 140 -11.34 1.90 -4.82
CA GLY A 140 -11.61 3.18 -4.17
C GLY A 140 -10.94 4.38 -4.85
N MET A 141 -10.36 4.22 -6.05
CA MET A 141 -9.67 5.28 -6.77
C MET A 141 -10.56 5.97 -7.82
N ALA A 142 -10.08 7.09 -8.37
CA ALA A 142 -10.72 7.73 -9.52
C ALA A 142 -10.67 6.85 -10.78
N ASP A 143 -11.51 7.15 -11.78
CA ASP A 143 -11.78 6.25 -12.91
C ASP A 143 -10.55 5.83 -13.72
N ALA A 144 -9.53 6.69 -13.76
CA ALA A 144 -8.30 6.39 -14.48
C ALA A 144 -7.48 5.32 -13.75
N GLU A 145 -7.19 5.57 -12.48
CA GLU A 145 -6.41 4.69 -11.62
C GLU A 145 -7.16 3.39 -11.31
N ALA A 146 -8.50 3.44 -11.17
CA ALA A 146 -9.35 2.27 -10.98
C ALA A 146 -9.28 1.28 -12.16
N ARG A 147 -9.34 1.78 -13.40
CA ARG A 147 -9.18 0.96 -14.61
C ARG A 147 -7.77 0.38 -14.73
N ALA A 148 -6.75 1.16 -14.36
CA ALA A 148 -5.38 0.70 -14.34
C ALA A 148 -5.18 -0.42 -13.30
N TYR A 149 -5.77 -0.27 -12.11
CA TYR A 149 -5.79 -1.29 -11.06
C TYR A 149 -6.41 -2.61 -11.53
N ALA A 150 -7.64 -2.56 -12.05
CA ALA A 150 -8.29 -3.76 -12.54
C ALA A 150 -7.47 -4.44 -13.65
N SER A 151 -6.82 -3.65 -14.53
CA SER A 151 -5.95 -4.20 -15.58
C SER A 151 -4.72 -4.93 -15.02
N ARG A 152 -4.12 -4.44 -13.91
CA ARG A 152 -3.00 -5.13 -13.25
C ARG A 152 -3.43 -6.42 -12.55
N VAL A 153 -4.57 -6.42 -11.84
CA VAL A 153 -5.16 -7.64 -11.26
C VAL A 153 -5.42 -8.70 -12.33
N PHE A 154 -6.03 -8.31 -13.46
CA PHE A 154 -6.25 -9.21 -14.59
C PHE A 154 -4.95 -9.71 -15.23
N SER A 155 -3.91 -8.88 -15.27
CA SER A 155 -2.60 -9.32 -15.74
C SER A 155 -1.97 -10.38 -14.83
N ILE A 156 -2.17 -10.25 -13.51
CA ILE A 156 -1.74 -11.25 -12.53
C ILE A 156 -2.51 -12.56 -12.72
N LEU A 157 -3.85 -12.51 -12.85
CA LEU A 157 -4.67 -13.69 -13.16
C LEU A 157 -4.25 -14.41 -14.44
N ARG A 158 -3.97 -13.65 -15.49
CA ARG A 158 -3.54 -14.19 -16.79
C ARG A 158 -2.19 -14.88 -16.73
N THR A 159 -1.25 -14.31 -15.97
CA THR A 159 0.11 -14.84 -15.89
C THR A 159 0.20 -16.01 -14.92
N GLY A 160 -0.55 -15.94 -13.80
CA GLY A 160 -0.40 -16.84 -12.68
C GLY A 160 1.03 -16.84 -12.12
N GLY A 161 1.38 -17.88 -11.37
CA GLY A 161 2.73 -18.11 -10.90
C GLY A 161 2.82 -18.43 -9.42
N GLU A 162 4.02 -18.27 -8.87
CA GLU A 162 4.34 -18.57 -7.48
C GLU A 162 4.88 -17.31 -6.81
N PHE A 163 4.21 -16.88 -5.73
CA PHE A 163 4.45 -15.59 -5.07
C PHE A 163 4.91 -15.80 -3.64
N ALA A 164 5.90 -15.02 -3.20
CA ALA A 164 6.36 -15.04 -1.81
C ALA A 164 5.34 -14.38 -0.89
N ALA A 165 5.02 -15.04 0.22
CA ALA A 165 4.14 -14.55 1.27
C ALA A 165 4.91 -14.39 2.58
N ARG A 166 4.21 -13.98 3.65
CA ARG A 166 4.80 -13.85 4.99
C ARG A 166 5.34 -15.21 5.49
N ASP A 167 6.24 -15.15 6.48
CA ASP A 167 6.79 -16.33 7.16
C ASP A 167 7.49 -17.35 6.23
N GLY A 168 7.95 -16.89 5.06
CA GLY A 168 8.63 -17.74 4.07
C GLY A 168 7.70 -18.61 3.24
N GLU A 169 6.38 -18.42 3.36
CA GLU A 169 5.38 -19.16 2.60
C GLU A 169 5.38 -18.78 1.11
N ARG A 170 4.75 -19.65 0.30
CA ARG A 170 4.51 -19.42 -1.12
C ARG A 170 3.01 -19.56 -1.39
N VAL A 171 2.49 -18.66 -2.22
CA VAL A 171 1.11 -18.71 -2.74
C VAL A 171 1.18 -19.05 -4.23
N MET A 172 0.38 -20.03 -4.63
CA MET A 172 0.24 -20.45 -6.02
C MET A 172 -1.01 -19.80 -6.62
N LEU A 173 -0.86 -19.25 -7.84
CA LEU A 173 -1.98 -18.78 -8.65
C LEU A 173 -1.94 -19.47 -10.00
N ALA A 174 -3.05 -20.11 -10.38
CA ALA A 174 -3.19 -20.67 -11.72
C ALA A 174 -3.25 -19.54 -12.76
N HIS A 175 -2.72 -19.79 -13.96
CA HIS A 175 -2.93 -18.88 -15.08
C HIS A 175 -4.36 -19.04 -15.61
N HIS A 176 -4.94 -17.96 -16.11
CA HIS A 176 -6.26 -17.94 -16.71
C HIS A 176 -6.22 -17.36 -18.12
N ASP A 177 -6.96 -17.97 -19.05
CA ASP A 177 -7.07 -17.49 -20.43
C ASP A 177 -8.03 -16.29 -20.53
N LEU A 178 -7.58 -15.13 -20.01
CA LEU A 178 -8.32 -13.87 -20.03
C LEU A 178 -7.82 -12.97 -21.16
N VAL A 179 -8.77 -12.29 -21.81
CA VAL A 179 -8.45 -11.32 -22.88
C VAL A 179 -7.72 -10.13 -22.28
N GLU A 180 -6.59 -9.76 -22.89
CA GLU A 180 -5.88 -8.53 -22.56
C GLU A 180 -6.64 -7.34 -23.14
N GLU A 181 -7.11 -6.47 -22.25
CA GLU A 181 -7.74 -5.22 -22.64
C GLU A 181 -6.67 -4.15 -22.89
N PRO A 182 -6.83 -3.30 -23.93
CA PRO A 182 -5.90 -2.23 -24.18
C PRO A 182 -5.84 -1.27 -22.98
N THR A 183 -4.63 -1.05 -22.46
CA THR A 183 -4.39 0.01 -21.49
C THR A 183 -4.62 1.36 -22.19
N THR A 184 -5.67 2.07 -21.81
CA THR A 184 -5.86 3.45 -22.27
C THR A 184 -4.87 4.34 -21.52
N SER A 185 -3.95 5.00 -22.24
CA SER A 185 -3.08 6.01 -21.61
C SER A 185 -3.93 7.22 -21.25
N HIS A 186 -3.96 7.60 -19.99
CA HIS A 186 -4.63 8.83 -19.57
C HIS A 186 -3.79 10.02 -20.00
N ALA A 187 -4.46 11.06 -20.52
CA ALA A 187 -3.81 12.33 -20.77
C ALA A 187 -3.48 12.97 -19.42
N ASN A 188 -2.20 12.88 -19.03
CA ASN A 188 -1.71 13.42 -17.77
C ASN A 188 -1.85 14.95 -17.78
N GLY A 189 -2.25 15.52 -16.65
CA GLY A 189 -1.87 16.89 -16.33
C GLY A 189 -0.35 17.04 -16.41
N ILE A 190 0.12 18.27 -16.57
CA ILE A 190 1.57 18.52 -16.55
C ILE A 190 1.99 18.56 -15.09
N SER A 191 2.67 17.49 -14.64
CA SER A 191 3.33 17.44 -13.34
C SER A 191 4.47 18.46 -13.28
N ASP A 192 4.67 19.07 -12.12
CA ASP A 192 5.83 19.95 -11.87
C ASP A 192 7.12 19.14 -11.99
N TYR A 193 7.15 17.94 -11.39
CA TYR A 193 8.22 16.96 -11.58
C TYR A 193 7.95 16.10 -12.84
N PRO A 194 8.77 16.18 -13.91
CA PRO A 194 8.46 15.54 -15.20
C PRO A 194 8.34 14.01 -15.16
N ALA A 195 8.98 13.36 -14.19
CA ALA A 195 8.90 11.91 -14.01
C ALA A 195 7.71 11.45 -13.15
N ALA A 196 6.90 12.38 -12.61
CA ALA A 196 5.69 12.03 -11.89
C ALA A 196 4.50 11.81 -12.84
N GLU A 197 3.72 10.76 -12.59
CA GLU A 197 2.37 10.62 -13.15
C GLU A 197 1.41 11.58 -12.45
N TRP A 198 0.59 12.30 -13.23
CA TRP A 198 -0.41 13.21 -12.67
C TRP A 198 -1.63 12.42 -12.21
N ILE A 199 -1.89 12.42 -10.91
CA ILE A 199 -3.03 11.76 -10.29
C ILE A 199 -4.03 12.85 -9.93
N TRP A 200 -5.10 12.99 -10.70
CA TRP A 200 -6.05 14.06 -10.43
C TRP A 200 -6.72 13.87 -9.05
N THR A 201 -6.68 14.94 -8.24
CA THR A 201 -7.33 15.03 -6.93
C THR A 201 -8.02 16.39 -6.77
N SER A 202 -9.26 16.38 -6.30
CA SER A 202 -9.98 17.61 -5.94
C SER A 202 -9.31 18.31 -4.74
N CYS A 203 -9.35 19.64 -4.73
CA CYS A 203 -8.89 20.42 -3.59
C CYS A 203 -9.96 20.55 -2.48
N ASP A 204 -11.20 20.16 -2.78
CA ASP A 204 -12.33 20.29 -1.87
C ASP A 204 -12.05 19.54 -0.56
N ASP A 205 -12.09 20.29 0.56
CA ASP A 205 -11.82 19.79 1.92
C ASP A 205 -10.47 19.09 2.12
N LYS A 206 -9.48 19.42 1.27
CA LYS A 206 -8.19 18.72 1.25
C LYS A 206 -7.00 19.64 1.03
N CYS A 207 -7.17 20.79 0.38
CA CYS A 207 -6.09 21.75 0.21
C CYS A 207 -6.59 23.20 0.22
N THR A 208 -5.64 24.13 0.22
CA THR A 208 -5.88 25.54 -0.09
C THR A 208 -5.26 25.84 -1.44
N ILE A 209 -6.07 26.35 -2.39
CA ILE A 209 -5.57 26.76 -3.71
C ILE A 209 -4.64 27.97 -3.51
N GLY A 210 -3.44 27.89 -4.09
CA GLY A 210 -2.38 28.86 -3.89
C GLY A 210 -1.59 28.66 -2.59
N ARG A 211 -0.63 29.57 -2.36
CA ARG A 211 0.12 29.68 -1.11
C ARG A 211 -0.22 30.97 -0.40
N PRO A 212 -0.77 30.93 0.84
CA PRO A 212 -1.22 32.13 1.54
C PRO A 212 -0.07 33.08 1.90
N TYR A 213 1.16 32.58 1.97
CA TYR A 213 2.38 33.37 2.24
C TYR A 213 3.21 33.65 0.98
N GLY A 214 2.69 33.30 -0.20
CA GLY A 214 3.39 33.40 -1.49
C GLY A 214 4.30 32.20 -1.78
N ASN A 215 4.74 32.09 -3.03
CA ASN A 215 5.60 30.99 -3.46
C ASN A 215 6.99 31.01 -2.79
N ASP A 216 7.55 32.20 -2.58
CA ASP A 216 8.86 32.38 -1.96
C ASP A 216 8.91 31.95 -0.47
N SER A 217 7.77 31.60 0.13
CA SER A 217 7.72 31.09 1.51
C SER A 217 7.96 29.58 1.61
N VAL A 218 8.08 28.86 0.50
CA VAL A 218 8.42 27.44 0.52
C VAL A 218 9.88 27.30 0.93
N ASP A 219 10.10 26.78 2.12
CA ASP A 219 11.44 26.56 2.67
C ASP A 219 11.63 25.13 3.15
N LYS A 220 10.61 24.26 3.07
CA LYS A 220 10.68 22.88 3.58
C LYS A 220 10.22 21.84 2.57
N ILE A 221 10.78 20.65 2.69
CA ILE A 221 10.25 19.41 2.12
C ILE A 221 9.94 18.48 3.29
N LEU A 222 8.68 18.07 3.40
CA LEU A 222 8.18 17.20 4.45
C LEU A 222 8.08 15.78 3.91
N ILE A 223 8.73 14.85 4.59
CA ILE A 223 8.73 13.43 4.28
C ILE A 223 7.77 12.72 5.21
N HIS A 224 6.89 11.92 4.62
CA HIS A 224 5.88 11.10 5.27
C HIS A 224 6.06 9.65 4.82
N ASP A 225 5.44 8.75 5.56
CA ASP A 225 5.17 7.40 5.10
C ASP A 225 3.68 7.08 5.24
N THR A 226 3.19 6.18 4.39
CA THR A 226 1.76 6.00 4.19
C THR A 226 1.12 5.04 5.16
N GLU A 227 1.85 4.08 5.75
CA GLU A 227 1.33 2.94 6.52
C GLU A 227 0.43 1.96 5.70
N GLY A 228 0.38 2.16 4.39
CA GLY A 228 -0.41 1.39 3.43
C GLY A 228 0.30 1.23 2.09
N ASN A 229 -0.21 0.36 1.22
CA ASN A 229 0.37 0.16 -0.11
C ASN A 229 0.07 1.34 -1.07
N TRP A 230 0.63 1.30 -2.28
CA TRP A 230 0.40 2.32 -3.31
C TRP A 230 -1.08 2.58 -3.60
N ASN A 231 -1.85 1.56 -3.97
CA ASN A 231 -3.24 1.72 -4.38
C ASN A 231 -4.10 2.25 -3.24
N ALA A 232 -3.82 1.83 -2.01
CA ALA A 232 -4.56 2.24 -0.85
C ALA A 232 -4.29 3.71 -0.53
N SER A 233 -3.02 4.08 -0.57
CA SER A 233 -2.57 5.46 -0.38
C SER A 233 -3.14 6.38 -1.45
N VAL A 234 -3.14 5.98 -2.72
CA VAL A 234 -3.74 6.78 -3.80
C VAL A 234 -5.24 6.99 -3.57
N ALA A 235 -5.99 5.93 -3.23
CA ALA A 235 -7.43 6.04 -2.97
C ALA A 235 -7.73 7.01 -1.81
N THR A 236 -7.02 6.87 -0.69
CA THR A 236 -7.16 7.75 0.47
C THR A 236 -6.76 9.18 0.14
N LEU A 237 -5.60 9.38 -0.50
CA LEU A 237 -5.12 10.71 -0.89
C LEU A 237 -5.98 11.37 -1.97
N GLN A 238 -6.74 10.62 -2.77
CA GLN A 238 -7.77 11.15 -3.66
C GLN A 238 -9.06 11.52 -2.90
N HIS A 239 -9.52 10.72 -1.94
CA HIS A 239 -10.92 10.78 -1.47
C HIS A 239 -11.17 10.97 0.02
N ASP A 240 -10.20 10.69 0.91
CA ASP A 240 -10.35 10.92 2.34
C ASP A 240 -10.20 12.43 2.66
N PRO A 241 -11.19 13.09 3.30
CA PRO A 241 -11.11 14.51 3.63
C PRO A 241 -10.01 14.83 4.64
N GLY A 242 -9.55 16.08 4.63
CA GLY A 242 -8.57 16.59 5.59
C GLY A 242 -7.12 16.18 5.34
N LYS A 243 -6.85 15.33 4.33
CA LYS A 243 -5.51 14.77 4.06
C LYS A 243 -5.15 14.87 2.58
N SER A 244 -4.08 15.59 2.25
CA SER A 244 -3.52 15.60 0.89
C SER A 244 -2.04 15.91 0.89
N VAL A 245 -1.33 15.45 -0.14
CA VAL A 245 0.11 15.64 -0.34
C VAL A 245 0.38 16.09 -1.76
N HIS A 246 1.59 16.57 -2.03
CA HIS A 246 1.98 16.92 -3.39
C HIS A 246 2.37 15.66 -4.15
N TYR A 247 3.22 14.83 -3.55
CA TYR A 247 3.79 13.64 -4.19
C TYR A 247 3.64 12.37 -3.36
N ILE A 248 3.66 11.24 -4.06
CA ILE A 248 3.84 9.89 -3.50
C ILE A 248 4.91 9.14 -4.28
N ASN A 249 5.72 8.32 -3.61
CA ASN A 249 6.76 7.48 -4.18
C ASN A 249 6.51 6.02 -3.80
N ASP A 250 6.43 5.11 -4.77
CA ASP A 250 6.14 3.70 -4.52
C ASP A 250 7.31 2.99 -3.80
N ALA A 251 6.98 1.91 -3.10
CA ALA A 251 7.90 1.16 -2.23
C ALA A 251 9.13 0.62 -2.98
N ASP A 252 9.02 0.41 -4.29
CA ASP A 252 10.11 -0.05 -5.17
C ASP A 252 10.72 1.07 -6.04
N GLY A 253 10.32 2.33 -5.83
CA GLY A 253 10.79 3.49 -6.59
C GLY A 253 10.41 3.48 -8.08
N SER A 254 9.51 2.58 -8.51
CA SER A 254 9.15 2.43 -9.93
C SER A 254 8.26 3.55 -10.47
N ARG A 255 7.58 4.28 -9.58
CA ARG A 255 6.63 5.33 -9.92
C ARG A 255 6.61 6.43 -8.86
N ILE A 256 6.40 7.65 -9.32
CA ILE A 256 6.10 8.82 -8.50
C ILE A 256 4.78 9.38 -9.00
N GLY A 257 3.85 9.68 -8.10
CA GLY A 257 2.58 10.34 -8.41
C GLY A 257 2.62 11.78 -7.92
N GLN A 258 1.97 12.68 -8.64
CA GLN A 258 1.71 14.06 -8.20
C GLN A 258 0.20 14.33 -8.17
N PHE A 259 -0.32 14.79 -7.03
CA PHE A 259 -1.76 15.00 -6.84
C PHE A 259 -2.21 16.45 -7.03
N ARG A 260 -1.36 17.40 -6.65
CA ARG A 260 -1.61 18.84 -6.67
C ARG A 260 -0.38 19.59 -7.17
N PRO A 261 -0.56 20.75 -7.82
CA PRO A 261 0.59 21.57 -8.22
C PRO A 261 1.29 22.08 -6.96
N GLU A 262 2.61 22.23 -7.03
CA GLU A 262 3.43 22.74 -5.92
C GLU A 262 3.07 24.18 -5.51
N THR A 263 2.32 24.90 -6.34
CA THR A 263 1.80 26.23 -6.05
C THR A 263 0.56 26.23 -5.15
N ASP A 264 -0.04 25.07 -4.88
CA ASP A 264 -1.12 24.92 -3.91
C ASP A 264 -0.58 24.48 -2.55
N THR A 265 -1.38 24.65 -1.50
CA THR A 265 -1.06 24.23 -0.13
C THR A 265 -1.83 22.96 0.21
N THR A 266 -1.21 21.79 0.07
CA THR A 266 -1.78 20.51 0.50
C THR A 266 -1.82 20.39 2.04
N TRP A 267 -2.72 19.59 2.59
CA TRP A 267 -2.88 19.42 4.04
C TRP A 267 -2.29 18.07 4.48
N HIS A 268 -1.00 18.03 4.79
CA HIS A 268 -0.26 16.78 5.05
C HIS A 268 0.40 16.70 6.43
N GLY A 269 0.69 17.83 7.06
CA GLY A 269 1.48 17.86 8.30
C GLY A 269 0.71 18.21 9.58
N GLY A 270 -0.63 18.23 9.55
CA GLY A 270 -1.49 18.65 10.68
C GLY A 270 -1.36 20.11 11.15
N ASN A 271 -0.30 20.81 10.74
CA ASN A 271 0.00 22.18 11.07
C ASN A 271 -0.04 23.06 9.82
N PHE A 272 -1.00 23.97 9.74
CA PHE A 272 -1.23 24.78 8.55
C PHE A 272 -0.03 25.64 8.13
N PHE A 273 0.76 26.16 9.09
CA PHE A 273 1.95 26.93 8.75
C PHE A 273 2.99 26.06 8.03
N TYR A 274 3.19 24.82 8.50
CA TYR A 274 4.09 23.87 7.86
C TYR A 274 3.57 23.45 6.49
N ASN A 275 2.26 23.17 6.36
CA ASN A 275 1.63 22.92 5.06
C ASN A 275 1.90 24.06 4.06
N ALA A 276 1.66 25.31 4.46
CA ALA A 276 1.81 26.48 3.60
C ALA A 276 3.26 26.81 3.22
N THR A 277 4.23 26.35 3.99
CA THR A 277 5.67 26.61 3.79
C THR A 277 6.44 25.39 3.28
N SER A 278 5.73 24.34 2.86
CA SER A 278 6.39 23.11 2.41
C SER A 278 5.78 22.42 1.19
N ILE A 279 6.56 21.46 0.69
CA ILE A 279 6.16 20.41 -0.25
C ILE A 279 6.14 19.08 0.49
N GLY A 280 5.00 18.41 0.50
CA GLY A 280 4.80 17.09 1.13
C GLY A 280 5.03 15.94 0.16
N ILE A 281 5.82 14.95 0.60
CA ILE A 281 6.11 13.70 -0.13
C ILE A 281 5.76 12.51 0.77
N GLU A 282 4.90 11.64 0.27
CA GLU A 282 4.62 10.32 0.86
C GLU A 282 5.56 9.27 0.29
N HIS A 283 6.13 8.44 1.15
CA HIS A 283 6.81 7.22 0.77
C HIS A 283 5.92 6.03 1.10
N VAL A 284 5.62 5.19 0.12
CA VAL A 284 4.88 3.95 0.37
C VAL A 284 5.73 3.04 1.26
N GLY A 285 5.24 2.78 2.46
CA GLY A 285 6.00 2.11 3.50
C GLY A 285 5.22 2.00 4.81
N VAL A 286 5.85 1.39 5.80
CA VAL A 286 5.33 1.20 7.17
C VAL A 286 6.47 1.56 8.10
N ALA A 287 6.30 2.52 9.01
CA ALA A 287 7.38 2.98 9.90
C ALA A 287 7.95 1.85 10.77
N ALA A 288 7.10 0.89 11.16
CA ALA A 288 7.50 -0.28 11.94
C ALA A 288 8.38 -1.29 11.17
N ASP A 289 8.47 -1.21 9.83
CA ASP A 289 9.38 -2.02 9.01
C ASP A 289 10.52 -1.16 8.44
N PRO A 290 11.62 -0.97 9.18
CA PRO A 290 12.74 -0.16 8.72
C PRO A 290 13.45 -0.75 7.49
N ASN A 291 13.24 -2.04 7.18
CA ASN A 291 13.80 -2.67 5.99
C ASN A 291 12.86 -2.59 4.78
N GLY A 292 11.65 -2.03 4.95
CA GLY A 292 10.64 -1.91 3.91
C GLY A 292 10.95 -0.82 2.88
N TYR A 293 11.86 0.09 3.19
CA TYR A 293 12.28 1.18 2.28
C TYR A 293 13.43 0.73 1.37
N SER A 294 13.12 0.48 0.10
CA SER A 294 14.10 -0.01 -0.88
C SER A 294 15.14 1.06 -1.25
N THR A 295 16.28 0.61 -1.79
CA THR A 295 17.31 1.53 -2.31
C THR A 295 16.78 2.34 -3.49
N GLU A 296 15.91 1.73 -4.29
CA GLU A 296 15.24 2.32 -5.44
C GLU A 296 14.26 3.41 -5.01
N LEU A 297 13.46 3.19 -3.96
CA LEU A 297 12.63 4.22 -3.34
C LEU A 297 13.49 5.41 -2.89
N TYR A 298 14.60 5.16 -2.18
CA TYR A 298 15.51 6.24 -1.76
C TYR A 298 16.14 6.97 -2.95
N ALA A 299 16.47 6.27 -4.03
CA ALA A 299 17.02 6.88 -5.23
C ALA A 299 16.00 7.79 -5.94
N ALA A 300 14.75 7.33 -6.06
CA ALA A 300 13.63 8.10 -6.60
C ALA A 300 13.31 9.33 -5.72
N SER A 301 13.26 9.14 -4.40
CA SER A 301 13.05 10.21 -3.42
C SER A 301 14.15 11.27 -3.50
N ARG A 302 15.42 10.86 -3.56
CA ARG A 302 16.55 11.78 -3.72
C ARG A 302 16.41 12.59 -5.00
N ALA A 303 16.05 11.97 -6.13
CA ALA A 303 15.87 12.69 -7.39
C ALA A 303 14.75 13.74 -7.30
N LEU A 304 13.63 13.36 -6.69
CA LEU A 304 12.50 14.27 -6.45
C LEU A 304 12.86 15.42 -5.52
N VAL A 305 13.51 15.15 -4.38
CA VAL A 305 13.97 16.16 -3.42
C VAL A 305 14.97 17.13 -4.06
N GLU A 306 15.93 16.62 -4.85
CA GLU A 306 16.92 17.43 -5.56
C GLU A 306 16.26 18.40 -6.55
N ASP A 307 15.21 17.95 -7.24
CA ASP A 307 14.46 18.75 -8.20
C ASP A 307 13.58 19.81 -7.51
N ILE A 308 12.79 19.42 -6.50
CA ILE A 308 11.97 20.35 -5.70
C ILE A 308 12.85 21.43 -5.09
N ARG A 309 13.94 21.06 -4.42
CA ARG A 309 14.79 22.04 -3.74
C ARG A 309 15.44 23.01 -4.72
N THR A 310 15.72 22.57 -5.94
CA THR A 310 16.28 23.43 -6.99
C THR A 310 15.24 24.41 -7.50
N ARG A 311 13.99 23.96 -7.69
CA ARG A 311 12.87 24.83 -8.08
C ARG A 311 12.54 25.89 -7.02
N TRP A 312 12.52 25.49 -5.74
CA TRP A 312 12.05 26.33 -4.63
C TRP A 312 13.17 26.93 -3.77
N SER A 313 14.43 26.69 -4.11
CA SER A 313 15.61 27.14 -3.34
C SER A 313 15.64 26.65 -1.88
N VAL A 314 15.12 25.45 -1.62
CA VAL A 314 15.11 24.83 -0.28
C VAL A 314 16.53 24.37 0.10
N PRO A 315 17.08 24.75 1.27
CA PRO A 315 18.37 24.26 1.71
C PRO A 315 18.38 22.74 1.95
N LEU A 316 19.47 22.07 1.59
CA LEU A 316 19.63 20.63 1.83
C LEU A 316 20.24 20.38 3.23
N ASP A 317 19.41 20.50 4.26
CA ASP A 317 19.78 20.24 5.65
C ASP A 317 18.59 19.69 6.46
N ARG A 318 18.82 19.36 7.74
CA ARG A 318 17.81 18.77 8.64
C ARG A 318 16.84 19.77 9.27
N GLN A 319 16.96 21.06 8.95
CA GLN A 319 15.99 22.09 9.33
C GLN A 319 14.92 22.27 8.25
N HIS A 320 15.25 21.92 7.00
CA HIS A 320 14.40 22.12 5.84
C HIS A 320 13.91 20.81 5.21
N ILE A 321 14.67 19.71 5.33
CA ILE A 321 14.21 18.36 4.98
C ILE A 321 13.86 17.63 6.28
N ILE A 322 12.57 17.57 6.58
CA ILE A 322 12.06 17.08 7.88
C ILE A 322 11.05 15.95 7.70
N GLY A 323 10.97 15.06 8.68
CA GLY A 323 9.87 14.09 8.77
C GLY A 323 8.64 14.68 9.45
N HIS A 324 7.47 14.07 9.23
CA HIS A 324 6.22 14.47 9.90
C HIS A 324 6.40 14.54 11.44
N TYR A 325 7.09 13.59 12.05
CA TYR A 325 7.36 13.55 13.50
C TYR A 325 8.09 14.79 14.06
N GLN A 326 8.68 15.64 13.20
CA GLN A 326 9.37 16.87 13.59
C GLN A 326 8.45 18.11 13.60
N ILE A 327 7.18 17.97 13.21
CA ILE A 327 6.22 19.09 13.14
C ILE A 327 5.60 19.32 14.53
N PRO A 328 5.69 20.54 15.09
CA PRO A 328 4.98 20.90 16.32
C PRO A 328 3.47 20.82 16.13
N ASP A 329 2.79 20.14 17.06
CA ASP A 329 1.34 19.91 17.03
C ASP A 329 0.86 19.28 15.70
N GLY A 330 1.74 18.50 15.05
CA GLY A 330 1.38 17.67 13.90
C GLY A 330 0.37 16.60 14.30
N THR A 331 -0.51 16.26 13.36
CA THR A 331 -1.56 15.25 13.49
C THR A 331 -1.66 14.49 12.21
#